data_AF-A0A3D4YN29-F1
#
_entry.id   AF-A0A3D4YN29-F1
#
_cell.length_a   1.000
_cell.length_b   1.000
_cell.length_c   1.000
_cell.angle_alpha   90.00
_cell.angle_beta   90.00
_cell.angle_gamma   90.00
#
_symmetry.space_group_name_H-M   'P 1'
#
loop_
_entity.id
_entity.type
_entity.pdbx_description
1 polymer ?
#
loop_
_entity_poly.entity_id
_entity_poly.type
_entity_poly.pdbx_seq_one_letter_code
_entity_poly.pdbx_strand_id
1 'polypeptide(L)'
;MKPMYLKGVENFDAADPHATAFREMRGAGIPIPQIMHLFAFKPERTQFLSLFTQGVMRGPSPLPSWQRELIAALTSKLNQCLF
;
A
#
# COMPACT_ATOMS: atom_id res chain seq x y z
N MET A 1 13.28 -5.67 5.80
CA MET A 1 12.62 -5.62 4.47
C MET A 1 13.68 -5.24 3.43
N LYS A 2 13.64 -5.77 2.20
CA LYS A 2 14.59 -5.35 1.15
C LYS A 2 14.34 -3.87 0.80
N PRO A 3 15.33 -3.13 0.27
CA PRO A 3 15.12 -1.77 -0.23
C PRO A 3 14.16 -1.77 -1.42
N MET A 4 13.46 -0.66 -1.65
CA MET A 4 12.58 -0.51 -2.82
C MET A 4 13.35 -0.35 -4.13
N TYR A 5 14.64 -0.01 -4.04
CA TYR A 5 15.51 0.38 -5.17
C TYR A 5 15.06 1.65 -5.91
N LEU A 6 13.97 2.29 -5.48
CA LEU A 6 13.49 3.60 -5.94
C LEU A 6 13.79 4.68 -4.89
N LYS A 7 15.06 5.07 -4.78
CA LYS A 7 15.54 6.00 -3.74
C LYS A 7 14.75 7.31 -3.66
N GLY A 8 14.34 7.86 -4.82
CA GLY A 8 13.57 9.11 -4.87
C GLY A 8 12.15 8.99 -4.29
N VAL A 9 11.56 7.79 -4.34
CA VAL A 9 10.26 7.50 -3.73
C VAL A 9 10.44 7.18 -2.24
N GLU A 10 11.42 6.35 -1.91
CA GLU A 10 11.69 5.90 -0.54
C GLU A 10 12.06 7.07 0.39
N ASN A 11 12.84 8.03 -0.13
CA ASN A 11 13.28 9.22 0.61
C ASN A 11 12.39 10.44 0.38
N PHE A 12 11.26 10.30 -0.32
CA PHE A 12 10.35 11.41 -0.55
C PHE A 12 9.84 11.98 0.78
N ASP A 13 9.87 13.30 0.92
CA ASP A 13 9.34 13.98 2.10
C ASP A 13 7.81 13.98 2.02
N ALA A 14 7.21 12.99 2.67
CA ALA A 14 5.77 12.77 2.65
C ALA A 14 5.04 13.96 3.30
N ALA A 15 3.94 14.39 2.70
CA ALA A 15 2.99 15.29 3.36
C ALA A 15 2.07 14.52 4.32
N ASP A 16 1.36 15.23 5.19
CA ASP A 16 0.32 14.63 6.02
C ASP A 16 -0.84 14.09 5.16
N PRO A 17 -1.44 12.95 5.53
CA PRO A 17 -1.27 12.22 6.79
C PRO A 17 -0.09 11.22 6.82
N HIS A 18 0.55 10.94 5.68
CA HIS A 18 1.61 9.94 5.58
C HIS A 18 2.85 10.31 6.39
N ALA A 19 3.20 11.60 6.46
CA ALA A 19 4.32 12.10 7.28
C ALA A 19 4.19 11.70 8.75
N THR A 20 3.00 11.92 9.33
CA THR A 20 2.69 11.55 10.72
C THR A 20 2.81 10.04 10.93
N ALA A 21 2.18 9.23 10.07
CA ALA A 21 2.25 7.78 10.17
C ALA A 21 3.70 7.25 10.06
N PHE A 22 4.52 7.84 9.18
CA PHE A 22 5.93 7.46 9.03
C PHE A 22 6.76 7.78 10.27
N ARG A 23 6.53 8.93 10.90
CA ARG A 23 7.20 9.29 12.16
C ARG A 23 6.84 8.31 13.27
N GLU A 24 5.56 7.97 13.42
CA GLU A 24 5.08 7.01 14.43
C GLU A 24 5.68 5.62 14.23
N MET A 25 5.62 5.09 12.99
CA MET A 25 6.21 3.78 12.68
C MET A 25 7.71 3.75 12.94
N ARG A 26 8.46 4.78 12.51
CA ARG A 26 9.90 4.87 12.77
C ARG A 26 10.20 4.97 14.27
N GLY A 27 9.44 5.77 15.01
CA GLY A 27 9.57 5.91 16.46
C GLY A 27 9.31 4.60 17.21
N ALA A 28 8.40 3.77 16.70
CA ALA A 28 8.10 2.43 17.21
C ALA A 28 9.05 1.33 16.71
N GLY A 29 10.04 1.66 15.86
CA GLY A 29 10.93 0.67 15.24
C GLY A 29 10.24 -0.26 14.22
N ILE A 30 9.03 0.11 13.77
CA ILE A 30 8.25 -0.66 12.79
C ILE A 30 8.71 -0.26 11.38
N PRO A 31 9.12 -1.21 10.54
CA PRO A 31 9.49 -0.90 9.16
C PRO A 31 8.25 -0.43 8.39
N ILE A 32 8.37 0.72 7.73
CA ILE A 32 7.30 1.27 6.89
C ILE A 32 7.09 0.31 5.71
N PRO A 33 5.87 -0.20 5.46
CA PRO A 33 5.60 -1.03 4.29
C PRO A 33 5.91 -0.27 2.99
N GLN A 34 6.60 -0.91 2.05
CA GLN A 34 7.04 -0.25 0.80
C GLN A 34 5.88 0.42 0.04
N ILE A 35 4.70 -0.18 0.03
CA ILE A 35 3.51 0.38 -0.64
C ILE A 35 3.14 1.77 -0.12
N MET A 36 3.41 2.05 1.16
CA MET A 36 3.08 3.34 1.75
C MET A 36 3.97 4.47 1.23
N HIS A 37 5.23 4.20 0.86
CA HIS A 37 6.08 5.19 0.21
C HIS A 37 5.53 5.56 -1.17
N LEU A 38 4.99 4.60 -1.94
CA LEU A 38 4.33 4.90 -3.21
C LEU A 38 3.08 5.75 -3.00
N PHE A 39 2.30 5.47 -1.95
CA PHE A 39 1.10 6.25 -1.64
C PHE A 39 1.43 7.69 -1.27
N ALA A 40 2.48 7.89 -0.46
CA ALA A 40 2.97 9.21 -0.08
C ALA A 40 3.56 10.00 -1.26
N PHE A 41 4.12 9.34 -2.27
CA PHE A 41 4.79 9.98 -3.39
C PHE A 41 3.83 10.67 -4.38
N LYS A 42 2.62 10.14 -4.58
CA LYS A 42 1.59 10.69 -5.49
C LYS A 42 0.18 10.58 -4.91
N PRO A 43 -0.12 11.27 -3.79
CA PRO A 43 -1.38 11.15 -3.06
C PRO A 43 -2.61 11.42 -3.93
N GLU A 44 -2.50 12.33 -4.91
CA GLU A 44 -3.59 12.71 -5.80
C GLU A 44 -4.09 11.55 -6.68
N ARG A 45 -3.25 10.52 -6.88
CA ARG A 45 -3.60 9.31 -7.64
C ARG A 45 -3.90 8.14 -6.70
N THR A 46 -3.10 8.00 -5.65
CA THR A 46 -3.12 6.82 -4.78
C THR A 46 -4.28 6.84 -3.78
N GLN A 47 -4.84 8.01 -3.46
CA GLN A 47 -6.05 8.10 -2.64
C GLN A 47 -7.23 7.35 -3.30
N PHE A 48 -7.43 7.51 -4.61
CA PHE A 48 -8.52 6.87 -5.33
C PHE A 48 -8.29 5.36 -5.43
N LEU A 49 -7.04 4.93 -5.63
CA LEU A 49 -6.66 3.52 -5.59
C LEU A 49 -6.92 2.89 -4.22
N SER A 50 -6.61 3.60 -3.13
CA SER A 50 -6.86 3.15 -1.76
C SER A 50 -8.36 2.98 -1.51
N LEU A 51 -9.17 3.98 -1.87
CA LEU A 51 -10.62 3.93 -1.73
C LEU A 51 -11.24 2.78 -2.55
N PHE A 52 -10.81 2.62 -3.79
CA PHE A 52 -11.24 1.51 -4.64
C PHE A 52 -10.88 0.16 -4.00
N THR A 53 -9.64 -0.01 -3.56
CA THR A 53 -9.17 -1.24 -2.91
C THR A 53 -9.97 -1.54 -1.64
N GLN A 54 -10.26 -0.53 -0.82
CA GLN A 54 -11.09 -0.68 0.38
C GLN A 54 -12.50 -1.14 0.03
N GLY A 55 -13.13 -0.50 -0.97
CA GLY A 55 -14.48 -0.87 -1.44
C GLY A 55 -14.53 -2.30 -1.96
N VAL A 56 -13.61 -2.67 -2.85
CA VAL A 56 -13.57 -4.01 -3.46
C VAL A 56 -13.23 -5.08 -2.43
N MET A 57 -12.20 -4.90 -1.61
CA MET A 57 -11.68 -5.95 -0.73
C MET A 57 -12.42 -6.09 0.60
N ARG A 58 -13.07 -5.03 1.08
CA ARG A 58 -13.64 -4.98 2.43
C ARG A 58 -15.08 -4.46 2.48
N GLY A 59 -15.61 -3.88 1.39
CA GLY A 59 -17.01 -3.46 1.30
C GLY A 59 -18.00 -4.63 1.14
N PRO A 60 -19.32 -4.35 1.12
CA PRO A 60 -20.36 -5.34 0.88
C PRO A 60 -20.13 -6.10 -0.43
N SER A 61 -20.25 -7.44 -0.38
CA SER A 61 -20.01 -8.31 -1.52
C SER A 61 -20.69 -9.66 -1.30
N PRO A 62 -21.13 -10.35 -2.37
CA PRO A 62 -21.54 -11.76 -2.27
C PRO A 62 -20.34 -12.69 -2.00
N LEU A 63 -19.10 -12.20 -2.19
CA LEU A 63 -17.89 -12.98 -1.92
C LEU A 63 -17.36 -12.67 -0.50
N PRO A 64 -17.09 -13.69 0.34
CA PRO A 64 -16.38 -13.49 1.59
C PRO A 64 -14.97 -12.93 1.35
N SER A 65 -14.43 -12.21 2.34
CA SER A 65 -13.14 -11.53 2.23
C SER A 65 -11.99 -12.44 1.78
N TRP A 66 -11.92 -13.67 2.27
CA TRP A 66 -10.87 -14.62 1.89
C TRP A 66 -10.90 -15.00 0.40
N GLN A 67 -12.09 -15.07 -0.23
CA GLN A 67 -12.18 -15.35 -1.68
C GLN A 67 -11.64 -14.18 -2.49
N ARG A 68 -11.89 -12.96 -2.05
CA ARG A 68 -11.34 -11.75 -2.69
C ARG A 68 -9.83 -11.71 -2.58
N GLU A 69 -9.28 -12.04 -1.42
CA GLU A 69 -7.82 -12.19 -1.22
C GLU A 69 -7.24 -13.31 -2.08
N LEU A 70 -7.93 -14.45 -2.23
CA LEU A 70 -7.49 -15.53 -3.10
C LEU A 70 -7.42 -15.10 -4.57
N ILE A 71 -8.42 -14.37 -5.06
CA ILE A 71 -8.42 -13.80 -6.42
C ILE A 71 -7.26 -12.82 -6.59
N ALA A 72 -7.07 -11.91 -5.63
CA ALA A 72 -5.97 -10.93 -5.67
C ALA A 72 -4.60 -11.63 -5.68
N ALA A 73 -4.37 -12.61 -4.80
CA ALA A 73 -3.12 -13.35 -4.74
C ALA A 73 -2.84 -14.16 -6.03
N LEU A 74 -3.85 -14.84 -6.56
CA LEU A 74 -3.70 -15.62 -7.81
C LEU A 74 -3.36 -14.71 -8.99
N THR A 75 -4.11 -13.61 -9.15
CA THR A 75 -3.89 -12.66 -10.25
C THR A 75 -2.57 -11.91 -10.13
N SER A 76 -2.14 -11.52 -8.93
CA SER A 76 -0.81 -10.97 -8.69
C SER A 76 0.30 -11.94 -9.05
N LYS A 77 0.15 -13.23 -8.71
CA LYS A 77 1.10 -14.28 -9.09
C LYS A 77 1.20 -14.42 -10.62
N LEU A 78 0.06 -14.45 -11.31
CA LEU A 78 0.03 -14.54 -12.79
C LEU A 78 0.66 -13.32 -13.45
N ASN A 79 0.51 -12.13 -12.85
CA ASN A 79 1.15 -10.89 -13.32
C ASN A 79 2.61 -10.73 -12.85
N GLN A 80 3.18 -11.72 -12.15
CA GLN A 80 4.51 -11.64 -11.54
C GLN A 80 4.70 -10.38 -10.69
N CYS A 81 3.62 -9.91 -10.05
CA CYS A 81 3.62 -8.71 -9.23
C CYS A 81 4.18 -9.06 -7.83
N LEU A 82 5.49 -8.88 -7.69
CA LEU A 82 6.20 -9.04 -6.42
C LEU A 82 6.27 -7.68 -5.71
N PHE A 83 5.84 -7.65 -4.46
CA PHE A 83 5.91 -6.51 -3.57
C PHE A 83 6.83 -6.81 -2.38
#